data_AF-A0A7S1EHB3-F1
#
_entry.id   AF-A0A7S1EHB3-F1
#
_cell.length_a   1.000
_cell.length_b   1.000
_cell.length_c   1.000
_cell.angle_alpha   90.00
_cell.angle_beta   90.00
_cell.angle_gamma   90.00
#
_symmetry.space_group_name_H-M   'P 1'
#
loop_
_entity.id
_entity.type
_entity.pdbx_description
1 polymer ?
#
loop_
_entity_poly.entity_id
_entity_poly.type
_entity_poly.pdbx_seq_one_letter_code
_entity_poly.pdbx_strand_id
1 'polypeptide(L)'
;VSLVSYPPTSDPSCWKPCFSAVIAPLVAAGIPWTYCPGNHDHEDSCPYPRESLLDIFSGEFPLCISEGATSFNHTLTIGPGDAPTKGDSLRLWIFDTGGNNPDPAIMFDTVSDDAIASFKHLSSGESALDPAEVACSLAFHHIPMAEMAYLPPLVGKEGLFGAAVHSGKAPWWAAPLTPLIMLLGLHRVVGASKRPCGLFKALAAAPGMAAAFCGHDHFNDFVVRREGLFMCYGRITSHSPPSNWEGNG
;
A
#
# COMPACT_ATOMS: atom_id res chain seq x y z
N VAL A 1 -17.11 -19.73 20.28
CA VAL A 1 -15.99 -18.85 19.87
C VAL A 1 -15.70 -17.95 21.06
N SER A 2 -14.59 -18.17 21.76
CA SER A 2 -14.20 -17.31 22.88
C SER A 2 -13.82 -15.96 22.31
N LEU A 3 -14.54 -14.90 22.71
CA LEU A 3 -14.15 -13.53 22.39
C LEU A 3 -12.86 -13.24 23.15
N VAL A 4 -11.74 -13.29 22.44
CA VAL A 4 -10.46 -12.79 22.95
C VAL A 4 -10.66 -11.28 23.15
N SER A 5 -10.72 -10.83 24.40
CA SER A 5 -10.69 -9.41 24.72
C SER A 5 -9.28 -8.90 24.45
N TYR A 6 -9.10 -8.14 23.38
CA TYR A 6 -7.84 -7.46 23.13
C TYR A 6 -7.77 -6.22 24.04
N PRO A 7 -6.61 -5.94 24.65
CA PRO A 7 -6.38 -4.68 25.36
C PRO A 7 -6.64 -3.49 24.42
N PRO A 8 -6.92 -2.29 24.96
CA PRO A 8 -7.19 -1.10 24.15
C PRO A 8 -6.06 -0.89 23.13
N THR A 9 -6.43 -0.48 21.90
CA THR A 9 -5.54 -0.34 20.74
C THR A 9 -4.36 0.63 20.94
N SER A 10 -4.31 1.30 22.09
CA SER A 10 -3.23 2.20 22.52
C SER A 10 -2.15 1.55 23.38
N ASP A 11 -2.31 0.28 23.78
CA ASP A 11 -1.29 -0.45 24.54
C ASP A 11 -0.22 -0.99 23.60
N PRO A 12 1.03 -0.53 23.66
CA PRO A 12 2.06 -0.99 22.73
C PRO A 12 2.36 -2.50 22.84
N SER A 13 2.03 -3.13 23.96
CA SER A 13 2.12 -4.59 24.12
C SER A 13 1.16 -5.38 23.22
N CYS A 14 0.13 -4.71 22.68
CA CYS A 14 -0.88 -5.33 21.81
C CYS A 14 -0.43 -5.44 20.34
N TRP A 15 0.61 -4.72 19.92
CA TRP A 15 1.02 -4.65 18.52
C TRP A 15 1.36 -6.04 17.95
N LYS A 16 2.22 -6.81 18.64
CA LYS A 16 2.63 -8.16 18.20
C LYS A 16 1.47 -9.16 18.21
N PRO A 17 0.62 -9.23 19.25
CA PRO A 17 -0.60 -10.05 19.23
C PRO A 17 -1.57 -9.69 18.10
N CYS A 18 -1.79 -8.39 17.83
CA CYS A 18 -2.65 -7.94 16.74
C CYS A 18 -2.09 -8.36 15.38
N PHE A 19 -0.80 -8.12 15.14
CA PHE A 19 -0.14 -8.54 13.91
C PHE A 19 -0.18 -10.07 13.73
N SER A 20 0.06 -10.82 14.81
CA SER A 20 -0.07 -12.29 14.82
C SER A 20 -1.46 -12.75 14.38
N ALA A 21 -2.51 -12.05 14.83
CA ALA A 21 -3.89 -12.38 14.45
C ALA A 21 -4.17 -12.11 12.97
N VAL A 22 -3.57 -11.06 12.39
CA VAL A 22 -3.69 -10.74 10.96
C VAL A 22 -3.04 -11.83 10.10
N ILE A 23 -1.86 -12.31 10.48
CA ILE A 23 -1.14 -13.34 9.70
C ILE A 23 -1.57 -14.78 10.02
N ALA A 24 -2.33 -15.00 11.10
CA ALA A 24 -2.71 -16.33 11.55
C ALA A 24 -3.35 -17.22 10.45
N PRO A 25 -4.24 -16.72 9.57
CA PRO A 25 -4.78 -17.52 8.47
C PRO A 25 -3.70 -17.99 7.47
N LEU A 26 -2.70 -17.14 7.20
CA LEU A 26 -1.58 -17.49 6.30
C LEU A 26 -0.70 -18.56 6.94
N VAL A 27 -0.39 -18.40 8.23
CA VAL A 27 0.40 -19.35 9.02
C VAL A 27 -0.30 -20.71 9.09
N ALA A 28 -1.60 -20.73 9.39
CA ALA A 28 -2.40 -21.95 9.45
C ALA A 28 -2.46 -22.67 8.09
N ALA A 29 -2.41 -21.93 6.98
CA ALA A 29 -2.41 -22.46 5.63
C ALA A 29 -1.00 -22.83 5.11
N GLY A 30 0.05 -22.55 5.88
CA GLY A 30 1.44 -22.76 5.43
C GLY A 30 1.83 -21.83 4.27
N ILE A 31 1.16 -20.67 4.12
CA ILE A 31 1.38 -19.72 3.04
C ILE A 31 2.47 -18.72 3.46
N PRO A 32 3.60 -18.64 2.75
CA PRO A 32 4.61 -17.62 3.00
C PRO A 32 4.11 -16.21 2.68
N TRP A 33 4.63 -15.21 3.38
CA TRP A 33 4.19 -13.83 3.22
C TRP A 33 5.36 -12.84 3.27
N THR A 34 5.15 -11.67 2.66
CA THR A 34 6.00 -10.48 2.81
C THR A 34 5.13 -9.27 3.14
N TYR A 35 5.75 -8.13 3.41
CA TYR A 35 5.10 -6.89 3.84
C TYR A 35 5.35 -5.74 2.86
N CYS A 36 4.37 -4.85 2.73
CA CYS A 36 4.53 -3.52 2.15
C CYS A 36 4.19 -2.52 3.26
N PRO A 37 5.16 -1.77 3.80
CA PRO A 37 4.92 -0.95 4.97
C PRO A 37 3.96 0.20 4.65
N GLY A 38 3.01 0.42 5.54
CA GLY A 38 2.15 1.59 5.57
C GLY A 38 2.72 2.72 6.40
N ASN A 39 2.07 3.88 6.29
CA ASN A 39 2.46 5.07 7.07
C ASN A 39 2.24 4.84 8.57
N HIS A 40 1.22 4.06 8.95
CA HIS A 40 0.90 3.76 10.35
C HIS A 40 1.71 2.60 10.97
N ASP A 41 2.49 1.83 10.21
CA ASP A 41 3.16 0.63 10.76
C ASP A 41 4.28 0.94 11.78
N HIS A 42 4.79 2.16 11.74
CA HIS A 42 5.83 2.70 12.63
C HIS A 42 5.39 3.99 13.33
N GLU A 43 4.13 4.36 13.14
CA GLU A 43 3.48 5.49 13.80
C GLU A 43 2.37 4.94 14.71
N ASP A 44 1.64 5.84 15.37
CA ASP A 44 0.64 5.49 16.37
C ASP A 44 1.20 4.55 17.46
N SER A 45 0.38 3.68 18.04
CA SER A 45 0.69 2.87 19.22
C SER A 45 1.73 1.75 18.96
N CYS A 46 2.49 1.83 17.86
CA CYS A 46 3.63 0.97 17.59
C CYS A 46 4.80 1.35 18.51
N PRO A 47 5.25 0.46 19.42
CA PRO A 47 6.40 0.77 20.30
C PRO A 47 7.75 0.63 19.61
N TYR A 48 7.79 0.15 18.37
CA TYR A 48 9.02 -0.25 17.71
C TYR A 48 9.46 0.82 16.71
N PRO A 49 10.76 1.18 16.70
CA PRO A 49 11.27 2.07 15.69
C PRO A 49 11.25 1.37 14.32
N ARG A 50 11.08 2.16 13.25
CA ARG A 50 10.86 1.65 11.89
C ARG A 50 11.95 0.69 11.43
N GLU A 51 13.21 0.98 11.76
CA GLU A 51 14.37 0.15 11.42
C GLU A 51 14.32 -1.23 12.07
N SER A 52 13.74 -1.37 13.26
CA SER A 52 13.62 -2.66 13.95
C SER A 52 12.49 -3.52 13.41
N LEU A 53 11.53 -2.95 12.67
CA LEU A 53 10.39 -3.71 12.14
C LEU A 53 10.83 -4.77 11.12
N LEU A 54 11.93 -4.56 10.38
CA LEU A 54 12.47 -5.58 9.47
C LEU A 54 12.88 -6.84 10.24
N ASP A 55 13.64 -6.67 11.32
CA ASP A 55 14.10 -7.76 12.18
C ASP A 55 12.94 -8.43 12.92
N ILE A 56 11.94 -7.65 13.35
CA ILE A 56 10.74 -8.21 13.98
C ILE A 56 9.93 -9.03 12.98
N PHE A 57 9.68 -8.48 11.78
CA PHE A 57 8.93 -9.19 10.74
C PHE A 57 9.59 -10.48 10.31
N SER A 58 10.91 -10.47 10.12
CA SER A 58 11.66 -11.63 9.66
C SER A 58 12.04 -12.62 10.76
N GLY A 59 12.37 -12.14 11.95
CA GLY A 59 12.92 -12.96 13.04
C GLY A 59 11.88 -13.48 14.03
N GLU A 60 10.74 -12.81 14.19
CA GLU A 60 9.75 -13.17 15.21
C GLU A 60 8.46 -13.78 14.65
N PHE A 61 8.09 -13.47 13.40
CA PHE A 61 6.87 -13.99 12.80
C PHE A 61 7.14 -15.14 11.82
N PRO A 62 6.40 -16.26 11.93
CA PRO A 62 6.63 -17.42 11.09
C PRO A 62 6.24 -17.16 9.63
N LEU A 63 6.91 -17.87 8.71
CA LEU A 63 6.66 -17.85 7.27
C LEU A 63 6.87 -16.49 6.57
N CYS A 64 7.51 -15.53 7.23
CA CYS A 64 7.97 -14.31 6.58
C CYS A 64 9.14 -14.66 5.64
N ILE A 65 9.02 -14.33 4.35
CA ILE A 65 10.05 -14.66 3.34
C ILE A 65 11.17 -13.61 3.24
N SER A 66 11.05 -12.52 4.00
CA SER A 66 12.00 -11.41 3.99
C SER A 66 13.10 -11.59 5.04
N GLU A 67 13.55 -12.83 5.27
CA GLU A 67 14.63 -13.15 6.22
C GLU A 67 15.95 -12.47 5.80
N GLY A 68 16.53 -11.69 6.71
CA GLY A 68 17.75 -10.92 6.44
C GLY A 68 17.56 -9.71 5.53
N ALA A 69 16.32 -9.25 5.31
CA ALA A 69 16.04 -8.05 4.55
C ALA A 69 16.64 -6.81 5.24
N THR A 70 17.42 -6.03 4.49
CA THR A 70 18.03 -4.77 4.96
C THR A 70 17.23 -3.53 4.52
N SER A 71 16.15 -3.73 3.77
CA SER A 71 15.27 -2.68 3.29
C SER A 71 13.84 -3.18 3.14
N PHE A 72 12.87 -2.30 3.38
CA PHE A 72 11.48 -2.51 2.99
C PHE A 72 11.30 -2.52 1.47
N ASN A 73 12.19 -1.85 0.72
CA ASN A 73 12.19 -1.93 -0.75
C ASN A 73 12.80 -3.27 -1.15
N HIS A 74 11.99 -4.14 -1.74
CA HIS A 74 12.45 -5.46 -2.14
C HIS A 74 11.62 -6.00 -3.31
N THR A 75 12.06 -7.13 -3.85
CA THR A 75 11.43 -7.74 -5.01
C THR A 75 11.53 -9.24 -4.96
N LEU A 76 10.51 -9.92 -5.48
CA LEU A 76 10.33 -11.36 -5.39
C LEU A 76 9.89 -11.89 -6.75
N THR A 77 10.45 -13.01 -7.18
CA THR A 77 9.97 -13.71 -8.37
C THR A 77 9.22 -14.97 -7.93
N ILE A 78 7.98 -15.11 -8.37
CA ILE A 78 7.13 -16.28 -8.11
C ILE A 78 6.94 -17.02 -9.42
N GLY A 79 7.18 -18.32 -9.45
CA GLY A 79 6.83 -19.18 -10.58
C GLY A 79 6.78 -20.64 -10.18
N PRO A 80 6.47 -21.55 -11.12
CA PRO A 80 6.30 -22.96 -10.82
C PRO A 80 7.63 -23.67 -10.55
N GLY A 81 7.62 -24.55 -9.55
CA GLY A 81 8.78 -25.38 -9.19
C GLY A 81 9.93 -24.60 -8.55
N ASP A 82 11.07 -25.28 -8.40
CA ASP A 82 12.25 -24.74 -7.70
C ASP A 82 13.12 -23.83 -8.59
N ALA A 83 12.82 -23.77 -9.90
CA ALA A 83 13.56 -22.98 -10.88
C ALA A 83 12.56 -22.28 -11.84
N PRO A 84 11.91 -21.19 -11.39
CA PRO A 84 10.95 -20.43 -12.19
C PRO A 84 11.55 -20.03 -13.53
N THR A 85 10.81 -20.20 -14.63
CA THR A 85 11.28 -19.81 -15.95
C THR A 85 10.67 -18.50 -16.40
N LYS A 86 11.21 -17.95 -17.49
CA LYS A 86 10.91 -16.62 -18.04
C LYS A 86 9.42 -16.39 -18.32
N GLY A 87 8.75 -17.39 -18.91
CA GLY A 87 7.38 -17.29 -19.40
C GLY A 87 6.28 -17.61 -18.39
N ASP A 88 6.63 -18.21 -17.25
CA ASP A 88 5.69 -18.69 -16.24
C ASP A 88 5.90 -18.04 -14.85
N SER A 89 6.71 -16.99 -14.80
CA SER A 89 7.02 -16.25 -13.58
C SER A 89 6.32 -14.88 -13.52
N LEU A 90 6.02 -14.48 -12.29
CA LEU A 90 5.50 -13.18 -11.89
C LEU A 90 6.53 -12.48 -11.02
N ARG A 91 6.90 -11.25 -11.37
CA ARG A 91 7.76 -10.42 -10.53
C ARG A 91 6.92 -9.48 -9.68
N LEU A 92 7.15 -9.47 -8.37
CA LEU A 92 6.57 -8.51 -7.44
C LEU A 92 7.63 -7.48 -7.07
N TRP A 93 7.28 -6.20 -7.16
CA TRP A 93 8.08 -5.07 -6.71
C TRP A 93 7.39 -4.42 -5.52
N ILE A 94 8.07 -4.36 -4.39
CA ILE A 94 7.52 -3.77 -3.17
C ILE A 94 8.31 -2.49 -2.90
N PHE A 95 7.59 -1.36 -2.82
CA PHE A 95 8.16 -0.06 -2.57
C PHE A 95 7.75 0.46 -1.21
N ASP A 96 8.74 0.94 -0.46
CA ASP A 96 8.52 1.71 0.74
C ASP A 96 8.21 3.17 0.37
N THR A 97 6.98 3.59 0.66
CA THR A 97 6.54 4.98 0.47
C THR A 97 6.82 5.88 1.66
N GLY A 98 7.31 5.35 2.78
CA GLY A 98 7.53 6.10 4.02
C GLY A 98 6.24 6.35 4.82
N GLY A 99 6.26 7.43 5.60
CA GLY A 99 5.22 7.78 6.56
C GLY A 99 4.43 9.03 6.23
N ASN A 100 3.86 9.62 7.28
CA ASN A 100 3.33 10.98 7.22
C ASN A 100 4.48 11.98 7.16
N ASN A 101 4.35 13.01 6.30
CA ASN A 101 5.37 14.03 6.19
C ASN A 101 5.09 15.18 7.19
N PRO A 102 6.10 15.69 7.92
CA PRO A 102 5.90 16.80 8.85
C PRO A 102 5.52 18.11 8.17
N ASP A 103 5.82 18.27 6.87
CA ASP A 103 5.36 19.40 6.07
C ASP A 103 3.92 19.13 5.57
N PRO A 104 2.92 19.88 6.05
CA PRO A 104 1.53 19.71 5.62
C PRO A 104 1.33 20.02 4.13
N ALA A 105 2.23 20.77 3.49
CA ALA A 105 2.18 21.00 2.04
C ALA A 105 2.56 19.73 1.24
N ILE A 106 3.34 18.82 1.83
CA ILE A 106 3.74 17.54 1.23
C ILE A 106 2.75 16.43 1.62
N MET A 107 2.20 16.49 2.83
CA MET A 107 1.26 15.54 3.46
C MET A 107 1.87 14.18 3.81
N PHE A 108 2.39 13.47 2.81
CA PHE A 108 2.91 12.11 2.95
C PHE A 108 4.27 11.98 2.29
N ASP A 109 5.10 11.08 2.81
CA ASP A 109 6.33 10.69 2.14
C ASP A 109 6.03 9.96 0.82
N THR A 110 7.09 9.70 0.07
CA THR A 110 7.02 8.90 -1.15
C THR A 110 8.34 8.18 -1.35
N VAL A 111 8.35 7.25 -2.31
CA VAL A 111 9.50 6.39 -2.62
C VAL A 111 10.77 7.23 -2.80
N SER A 112 11.87 6.74 -2.22
CA SER A 112 13.17 7.42 -2.28
C SER A 112 13.75 7.41 -3.69
N ASP A 113 14.57 8.41 -4.00
CA ASP A 113 15.25 8.49 -5.30
C ASP A 113 16.18 7.29 -5.53
N ASP A 114 16.82 6.78 -4.46
CA ASP A 114 17.64 5.57 -4.49
C ASP A 114 16.83 4.33 -4.84
N ALA A 115 15.64 4.15 -4.25
CA ALA A 115 14.76 3.03 -4.57
C ALA A 115 14.28 3.09 -6.03
N ILE A 116 14.01 4.30 -6.55
CA ILE A 116 13.65 4.50 -7.96
C ILE A 116 14.84 4.22 -8.88
N ALA A 117 16.06 4.62 -8.49
CA ALA A 117 17.27 4.34 -9.24
C ALA A 117 17.58 2.83 -9.27
N SER A 118 17.48 2.16 -8.12
CA SER A 118 17.60 0.70 -8.01
C SER A 118 16.54 -0.01 -8.84
N PHE A 119 15.28 0.43 -8.79
CA PHE A 119 14.23 -0.12 -9.64
C PHE A 119 14.57 0.03 -11.11
N LYS A 120 14.92 1.23 -11.58
CA LYS A 120 15.28 1.45 -12.99
C LYS A 120 16.46 0.59 -13.45
N HIS A 121 17.47 0.43 -12.60
CA HIS A 121 18.63 -0.40 -12.90
C HIS A 121 18.27 -1.89 -12.95
N LEU A 122 17.52 -2.38 -11.95
CA LEU A 122 17.05 -3.75 -11.95
C LEU A 122 16.06 -4.00 -13.09
N SER A 123 15.29 -2.97 -13.48
CA SER A 123 14.27 -2.99 -14.51
C SER A 123 14.79 -2.72 -15.94
N SER A 124 16.09 -2.49 -16.15
CA SER A 124 16.65 -2.15 -17.47
C SER A 124 17.04 -3.35 -18.34
N GLY A 125 17.06 -4.55 -17.78
CA GLY A 125 17.57 -5.77 -18.43
C GLY A 125 19.09 -5.96 -18.35
N GLU A 126 19.81 -5.04 -17.71
CA GLU A 126 21.25 -5.17 -17.45
C GLU A 126 21.56 -5.91 -16.13
N SER A 127 20.55 -6.08 -15.27
CA SER A 127 20.69 -6.85 -14.04
C SER A 127 20.50 -8.34 -14.31
N ALA A 128 21.17 -9.20 -13.54
CA ALA A 128 21.02 -10.66 -13.62
C ALA A 128 19.57 -11.17 -13.37
N LEU A 129 18.67 -10.26 -13.02
CA LEU A 129 17.23 -10.44 -12.91
C LEU A 129 16.57 -9.67 -14.07
N ASP A 130 16.76 -10.16 -15.30
CA ASP A 130 16.33 -9.47 -16.51
C ASP A 130 14.78 -9.33 -16.55
N PRO A 131 14.22 -8.12 -16.48
CA PRO A 131 12.77 -7.88 -16.56
C PRO A 131 12.21 -8.00 -17.97
N ALA A 132 13.05 -7.90 -19.00
CA ALA A 132 12.64 -8.28 -20.35
C ALA A 132 12.36 -9.79 -20.45
N GLU A 133 12.80 -10.55 -19.45
CA GLU A 133 12.61 -12.00 -19.37
C GLU A 133 11.49 -12.44 -18.43
N VAL A 134 10.82 -11.54 -17.69
CA VAL A 134 9.64 -11.91 -16.89
C VAL A 134 8.36 -11.46 -17.59
N ALA A 135 7.47 -12.41 -17.91
CA ALA A 135 6.25 -12.15 -18.69
C ALA A 135 5.31 -11.11 -18.05
N CYS A 136 5.34 -10.94 -16.73
CA CYS A 136 4.49 -10.00 -16.01
C CYS A 136 5.16 -9.52 -14.70
N SER A 137 5.11 -8.21 -14.45
CA SER A 137 5.53 -7.57 -13.21
C SER A 137 4.39 -6.78 -12.58
N LEU A 138 4.29 -6.83 -11.25
CA LEU A 138 3.35 -6.05 -10.44
C LEU A 138 4.11 -5.22 -9.40
N ALA A 139 3.65 -4.00 -9.13
CA ALA A 139 4.18 -3.15 -8.09
C ALA A 139 3.21 -3.02 -6.91
N PHE A 140 3.73 -2.92 -5.70
CA PHE A 140 2.97 -2.73 -4.47
C PHE A 140 3.59 -1.58 -3.68
N HIS A 141 2.76 -0.65 -3.23
CA HIS A 141 3.16 0.51 -2.44
C HIS A 141 1.99 0.97 -1.58
N HIS A 142 2.19 1.46 -0.36
CA HIS A 142 1.06 1.79 0.50
C HIS A 142 0.39 3.12 0.11
N ILE A 143 1.16 4.22 0.11
CA ILE A 143 0.66 5.56 -0.23
C ILE A 143 0.44 5.64 -1.75
N PRO A 144 -0.74 6.08 -2.24
CA PRO A 144 -1.06 6.13 -3.66
C PRO A 144 -0.17 7.12 -4.44
N MET A 145 -0.03 6.87 -5.75
CA MET A 145 0.62 7.82 -6.65
C MET A 145 -0.34 8.98 -6.97
N ALA A 146 0.17 10.21 -6.99
CA ALA A 146 -0.63 11.39 -7.30
C ALA A 146 -1.25 11.34 -8.71
N GLU A 147 -0.63 10.59 -9.63
CA GLU A 147 -1.07 10.38 -11.00
C GLU A 147 -2.38 9.58 -11.11
N MET A 148 -2.86 8.98 -10.02
CA MET A 148 -4.19 8.36 -9.94
C MET A 148 -5.31 9.39 -9.78
N ALA A 149 -5.01 10.59 -9.27
CA ALA A 149 -6.00 11.63 -9.01
C ALA A 149 -6.73 12.06 -10.29
N TYR A 150 -8.03 12.34 -10.15
CA TYR A 150 -8.92 12.88 -11.18
C TYR A 150 -9.17 11.98 -12.40
N LEU A 151 -8.57 10.79 -12.44
CA LEU A 151 -8.82 9.80 -13.49
C LEU A 151 -10.18 9.13 -13.27
N PRO A 152 -10.99 8.93 -14.34
CA PRO A 152 -12.21 8.16 -14.22
C PRO A 152 -11.88 6.67 -13.96
N PRO A 153 -12.50 6.03 -12.95
CA PRO A 153 -12.28 4.63 -12.68
C PRO A 153 -12.83 3.77 -13.83
N LEU A 154 -12.04 2.77 -14.24
CA LEU A 154 -12.49 1.73 -15.18
C LEU A 154 -13.48 0.77 -14.51
N VAL A 155 -13.26 0.48 -13.23
CA VAL A 155 -14.10 -0.34 -12.37
C VAL A 155 -13.93 0.09 -10.93
N GLY A 156 -14.94 -0.18 -10.11
CA GLY A 156 -14.93 0.12 -8.67
C GLY A 156 -15.47 1.52 -8.36
N LYS A 157 -15.22 1.99 -7.13
CA LYS A 157 -15.75 3.24 -6.59
C LYS A 157 -14.71 4.00 -5.79
N GLU A 158 -14.77 5.32 -5.92
CA GLU A 158 -14.03 6.27 -5.11
C GLU A 158 -14.88 6.68 -3.91
N GLY A 159 -14.37 6.48 -2.71
CA GLY A 159 -15.10 6.77 -1.47
C GLY A 159 -14.46 7.86 -0.63
N LEU A 160 -13.22 8.28 -0.92
CA LEU A 160 -12.47 9.21 -0.07
C LEU A 160 -13.19 10.55 0.13
N PHE A 161 -13.68 11.17 -0.95
CA PHE A 161 -14.42 12.43 -0.86
C PHE A 161 -15.71 12.28 -0.05
N GLY A 162 -16.46 11.19 -0.27
CA GLY A 162 -17.67 10.89 0.50
C GLY A 162 -17.36 10.76 1.99
N ALA A 163 -16.30 10.03 2.35
CA ALA A 163 -15.85 9.89 3.73
C ALA A 163 -15.40 11.22 4.34
N ALA A 164 -14.74 12.09 3.57
CA ALA A 164 -14.34 13.42 4.03
C ALA A 164 -15.55 14.30 4.36
N VAL A 165 -16.62 14.23 3.56
CA VAL A 165 -17.89 14.94 3.85
C VAL A 165 -18.55 14.39 5.12
N HIS A 166 -18.66 13.06 5.26
CA HIS A 166 -19.30 12.45 6.42
C HIS A 166 -18.52 12.68 7.73
N SER A 167 -17.20 12.72 7.67
CA SER A 167 -16.34 12.96 8.84
C SER A 167 -16.12 14.43 9.17
N GLY A 168 -16.74 15.36 8.43
CA GLY A 168 -16.57 16.80 8.64
C GLY A 168 -15.18 17.34 8.24
N LYS A 169 -14.35 16.54 7.58
CA LYS A 169 -13.07 16.96 7.00
C LYS A 169 -13.24 17.84 5.76
N ALA A 170 -14.38 17.71 5.07
CA ALA A 170 -14.81 18.66 4.05
C ALA A 170 -15.74 19.72 4.67
N PRO A 171 -15.67 21.00 4.23
CA PRO A 171 -16.53 22.04 4.79
C PRO A 171 -18.01 21.72 4.59
N TRP A 172 -18.84 22.00 5.61
CA TRP A 172 -20.29 21.75 5.55
C TRP A 172 -20.97 22.44 4.35
N TRP A 173 -20.46 23.59 3.89
CA TRP A 173 -20.96 24.30 2.71
C TRP A 173 -20.67 23.57 1.39
N ALA A 174 -19.70 22.65 1.35
CA ALA A 174 -19.40 21.84 0.17
C ALA A 174 -20.42 20.72 -0.03
N ALA A 175 -21.12 20.30 1.03
CA ALA A 175 -22.14 19.25 0.96
C ALA A 175 -23.22 19.50 -0.11
N PRO A 176 -23.89 20.67 -0.19
CA PRO A 176 -24.87 20.95 -1.25
C PRO A 176 -24.25 21.03 -2.66
N LEU A 177 -22.92 21.25 -2.77
CA LEU A 177 -22.21 21.31 -4.05
C LEU A 177 -21.75 19.92 -4.54
N THR A 178 -21.97 18.86 -3.77
CA THR A 178 -21.55 17.49 -4.11
C THR A 178 -21.95 17.06 -5.53
N PRO A 179 -23.19 17.31 -6.02
CA PRO A 179 -23.55 16.94 -7.39
C PRO A 179 -22.70 17.65 -8.45
N LEU A 180 -22.35 18.92 -8.23
CA LEU A 180 -21.49 19.69 -9.13
C LEU A 180 -20.04 19.20 -9.08
N ILE A 181 -19.52 18.91 -7.88
CA ILE A 181 -18.19 18.33 -7.67
C ILE A 181 -18.09 16.95 -8.33
N MET A 182 -19.16 16.16 -8.26
CA MET A 182 -19.27 14.86 -8.92
C MET A 182 -19.27 15.00 -10.45
N LEU A 183 -20.10 15.91 -10.97
CA LEU A 183 -20.20 16.22 -12.39
C LEU A 183 -18.84 16.66 -12.98
N LEU A 184 -18.10 17.50 -12.24
CA LEU A 184 -16.78 18.00 -12.65
C LEU A 184 -15.64 17.01 -12.40
N GLY A 185 -15.91 15.84 -11.80
CA GLY A 185 -14.86 14.87 -11.45
C GLY A 185 -13.92 15.31 -10.33
N LEU A 186 -14.23 16.40 -9.61
CA LEU A 186 -13.38 16.97 -8.56
C LEU A 186 -13.39 16.14 -7.26
N HIS A 187 -14.37 15.25 -7.09
CA HIS A 187 -14.43 14.27 -6.01
C HIS A 187 -13.35 13.18 -6.11
N ARG A 188 -12.67 13.10 -7.27
CA ARG A 188 -11.75 12.01 -7.58
C ARG A 188 -10.35 12.28 -7.03
N VAL A 189 -10.26 12.38 -5.72
CA VAL A 189 -9.04 12.72 -5.00
C VAL A 189 -8.44 11.48 -4.34
N VAL A 190 -7.11 11.49 -4.21
CA VAL A 190 -6.34 10.44 -3.55
C VAL A 190 -5.44 11.04 -2.47
N GLY A 191 -5.24 10.31 -1.38
CA GLY A 191 -4.34 10.65 -0.27
C GLY A 191 -2.86 10.45 -0.65
N ALA A 192 -2.41 11.06 -1.73
CA ALA A 192 -1.04 10.93 -2.21
C ALA A 192 -0.12 12.04 -1.69
N SER A 193 1.18 11.76 -1.66
CA SER A 193 2.22 12.79 -1.48
C SER A 193 2.07 13.90 -2.52
N LYS A 194 2.27 15.16 -2.12
CA LYS A 194 2.37 16.28 -3.05
C LYS A 194 3.78 16.45 -3.64
N ARG A 195 4.77 15.73 -3.11
CA ARG A 195 6.13 15.69 -3.66
C ARG A 195 6.18 14.68 -4.82
N PRO A 196 6.54 15.11 -6.05
CA PRO A 196 6.75 14.16 -7.13
C PRO A 196 8.03 13.35 -6.87
N CYS A 197 7.97 12.03 -7.05
CA CYS A 197 9.14 11.14 -7.02
C CYS A 197 9.45 10.51 -8.38
N GLY A 198 8.48 10.46 -9.30
CA GLY A 198 8.67 9.85 -10.61
C GLY A 198 8.49 8.33 -10.63
N LEU A 199 7.96 7.71 -9.56
CA LEU A 199 7.62 6.30 -9.51
C LEU A 199 6.69 5.91 -10.68
N PHE A 200 5.60 6.66 -10.91
CA PHE A 200 4.67 6.39 -12.00
C PHE A 200 5.39 6.29 -13.36
N LYS A 201 6.24 7.27 -13.68
CA LYS A 201 6.98 7.28 -14.95
C LYS A 201 7.95 6.10 -15.05
N ALA A 202 8.59 5.72 -13.94
CA ALA A 202 9.48 4.57 -13.92
C ALA A 202 8.71 3.28 -14.18
N LEU A 203 7.57 3.08 -13.50
CA LEU A 203 6.71 1.91 -13.67
C LEU A 203 6.11 1.83 -15.08
N ALA A 204 5.58 2.93 -15.60
CA ALA A 204 4.98 2.98 -16.92
C ALA A 204 5.99 2.73 -18.06
N ALA A 205 7.27 3.07 -17.85
CA ALA A 205 8.34 2.80 -18.80
C ALA A 205 8.96 1.40 -18.67
N ALA A 206 8.71 0.70 -17.56
CA ALA A 206 9.33 -0.59 -17.28
C ALA A 206 8.73 -1.72 -18.13
N PRO A 207 9.55 -2.51 -18.86
CA PRO A 207 9.07 -3.67 -19.60
C PRO A 207 8.33 -4.67 -18.69
N GLY A 208 7.22 -5.22 -19.18
CA GLY A 208 6.45 -6.23 -18.45
C GLY A 208 5.67 -5.71 -17.23
N MET A 209 5.76 -4.42 -16.88
CA MET A 209 4.98 -3.84 -15.79
C MET A 209 3.50 -3.74 -16.18
N ALA A 210 2.67 -4.56 -15.53
CA ALA A 210 1.25 -4.65 -15.85
C ALA A 210 0.41 -3.74 -14.94
N ALA A 211 0.66 -3.78 -13.63
CA ALA A 211 -0.14 -3.05 -12.65
C ALA A 211 0.63 -2.64 -11.40
N ALA A 212 0.16 -1.57 -10.76
CA ALA A 212 0.56 -1.13 -9.43
C ALA A 212 -0.64 -1.18 -8.48
N PHE A 213 -0.40 -1.62 -7.24
CA PHE A 213 -1.41 -1.80 -6.20
C PHE A 213 -1.08 -0.94 -4.98
N CYS A 214 -2.09 -0.26 -4.45
CA CYS A 214 -1.95 0.55 -3.24
C CYS A 214 -3.11 0.42 -2.26
N GLY A 215 -2.90 0.97 -1.07
CA GLY A 215 -3.89 1.02 0.01
C GLY A 215 -4.10 2.45 0.48
N HIS A 216 -3.94 2.70 1.78
CA HIS A 216 -3.97 4.02 2.43
C HIS A 216 -5.35 4.71 2.49
N ASP A 217 -6.03 4.89 1.36
CA ASP A 217 -7.36 5.53 1.35
C ASP A 217 -8.43 4.48 1.63
N HIS A 218 -8.74 4.26 2.92
CA HIS A 218 -9.65 3.22 3.45
C HIS A 218 -11.09 3.23 2.91
N PHE A 219 -11.43 4.06 1.94
CA PHE A 219 -12.75 4.11 1.30
C PHE A 219 -12.69 3.95 -0.22
N ASN A 220 -11.48 3.88 -0.79
CA ASN A 220 -11.26 3.70 -2.22
C ASN A 220 -11.12 2.21 -2.54
N ASP A 221 -11.86 1.76 -3.56
CA ASP A 221 -11.77 0.42 -4.14
C ASP A 221 -12.04 0.55 -5.64
N PHE A 222 -11.01 0.93 -6.40
CA PHE A 222 -11.14 1.21 -7.83
C PHE A 222 -9.86 0.92 -8.61
N VAL A 223 -10.01 0.81 -9.93
CA VAL A 223 -8.92 0.68 -10.88
C VAL A 223 -8.97 1.81 -11.89
N VAL A 224 -7.84 2.48 -12.09
CA VAL A 224 -7.63 3.46 -13.16
C VAL A 224 -6.51 2.99 -14.08
N ARG A 225 -6.44 3.55 -15.29
CA ARG A 225 -5.37 3.22 -16.25
C ARG A 225 -4.81 4.49 -16.86
N ARG A 226 -3.48 4.57 -16.94
CA ARG A 226 -2.76 5.66 -17.57
C ARG A 226 -1.48 5.14 -18.21
N GLU A 227 -1.19 5.54 -19.44
CA GLU A 227 0.03 5.17 -20.17
C GLU A 227 0.30 3.65 -20.18
N GLY A 228 -0.78 2.86 -20.32
CA GLY A 228 -0.69 1.39 -20.34
C GLY A 228 -0.74 0.73 -18.97
N LEU A 229 -0.28 1.40 -17.91
CA LEU A 229 -0.24 0.90 -16.52
C LEU A 229 -1.61 0.93 -15.85
N PHE A 230 -2.00 -0.20 -15.26
CA PHE A 230 -3.14 -0.26 -14.34
C PHE A 230 -2.69 0.18 -12.94
N MET A 231 -3.44 1.07 -12.30
CA MET A 231 -3.21 1.47 -10.90
C MET A 231 -4.47 1.15 -10.10
N CYS A 232 -4.31 0.32 -9.08
CA CYS A 232 -5.39 -0.39 -8.41
C CYS A 232 -5.37 -0.10 -6.91
N TYR A 233 -6.46 0.37 -6.34
CA TYR A 233 -6.65 0.31 -4.90
C TYR A 233 -7.01 -1.12 -4.49
N GLY A 234 -6.33 -1.63 -3.47
CA GLY A 234 -6.67 -2.88 -2.79
C GLY A 234 -7.89 -2.70 -1.91
N ARG A 235 -8.76 -3.71 -1.88
CA ARG A 235 -9.94 -3.73 -1.01
C ARG A 235 -9.55 -3.55 0.46
N ILE A 236 -10.38 -2.81 1.18
CA ILE A 236 -10.22 -2.48 2.59
C ILE A 236 -10.26 -3.75 3.44
N THR A 237 -9.24 -3.96 4.26
CA THR A 237 -9.18 -5.08 5.23
C THR A 237 -9.22 -4.61 6.69
N SER A 238 -9.23 -3.29 6.96
CA SER A 238 -9.39 -2.74 8.32
C SER A 238 -10.22 -1.44 8.33
N HIS A 239 -11.01 -1.27 9.39
CA HIS A 239 -11.81 -0.08 9.70
C HIS A 239 -11.29 0.49 11.03
N SER A 240 -11.26 1.81 11.19
CA SER A 240 -11.11 2.41 12.53
C SER A 240 -12.26 1.90 13.40
N PRO A 241 -12.04 1.34 14.62
CA PRO A 241 -13.16 1.01 15.49
C PRO A 241 -14.00 2.28 15.74
N PRO A 242 -15.33 2.17 15.89
CA PRO A 242 -16.16 3.32 16.19
C PRO A 242 -15.60 4.07 17.41
N SER A 243 -15.40 5.39 17.27
CA SER A 243 -15.19 6.25 18.42
C SER A 243 -16.43 6.17 19.32
N ASN A 244 -16.26 6.36 20.64
CA ASN A 244 -17.27 6.17 21.69
C ASN A 244 -18.51 7.10 21.61
N TRP A 245 -19.08 7.35 20.44
CA TRP A 245 -20.27 8.17 20.22
C TRP A 245 -21.53 7.34 19.92
N GLU A 246 -21.43 6.02 19.85
CA GLU A 246 -22.60 5.14 19.99
C GLU A 246 -22.77 4.82 21.47
N GLY A 247 -23.68 5.55 22.11
CA GLY A 247 -23.84 5.58 23.56
C GLY A 247 -24.10 4.23 24.21
N ASN A 248 -23.77 4.16 25.51
CA ASN A 248 -24.25 3.12 26.40
C ASN A 248 -25.78 3.00 26.28
N GLY A 249 -26.24 1.90 25.67
CA GLY A 249 -27.55 1.34 25.98
C GLY A 249 -27.55 0.74 27.38
#